data_AF-A0A2K1KZT7-F1
#
_entry.id   AF-A0A2K1KZT7-F1
#
_cell.length_a   1.000
_cell.length_b   1.000
_cell.length_c   1.000
_cell.angle_alpha   90.00
_cell.angle_beta   90.00
_cell.angle_gamma   90.00
#
_symmetry.space_group_name_H-M   'P 1'
#
loop_
_entity.id
_entity.type
_entity.pdbx_description
1 polymer ?
#
loop_
_entity_poly.entity_id
_entity_poly.type
_entity_poly.pdbx_seq_one_letter_code
_entity_poly.pdbx_strand_id
1 'polypeptide(L)' 'MKDLRMLSFSGCENLEEMPLGLKNLSKLEELWFTNCKKLKIAHDAFEGLTSLNYLYMEECE' A
#
# COMPACT_ATOMS: atom_id res chain seq x y z
N MET A 1 -17.77 5.60 -7.18
CA MET A 1 -16.35 5.43 -6.84
C MET A 1 -16.01 3.96 -7.03
N LYS A 2 -14.88 3.62 -7.66
CA LYS A 2 -14.51 2.22 -7.89
C LYS A 2 -14.18 1.57 -6.54
N ASP A 3 -14.82 0.45 -6.24
CA ASP A 3 -14.52 -0.38 -5.07
C ASP A 3 -13.24 -1.19 -5.33
N LEU A 4 -12.09 -0.53 -5.22
CA LEU A 4 -10.80 -1.17 -5.42
C LEU A 4 -10.53 -2.14 -4.27
N ARG A 5 -10.34 -3.42 -4.58
CA ARG A 5 -10.06 -4.49 -3.61
C ARG A 5 -8.60 -4.90 -3.57
N MET A 6 -7.89 -4.77 -4.69
CA MET A 6 -6.48 -5.13 -4.81
C MET A 6 -5.70 -3.98 -5.41
N LEU A 7 -4.56 -3.65 -4.81
CA LEU A 7 -3.64 -2.63 -5.29
C LEU A 7 -2.21 -3.15 -5.17
N SER A 8 -1.44 -3.00 -6.24
CA SER A 8 -0.04 -3.42 -6.29
C SER A 8 0.84 -2.27 -6.76
N PHE A 9 1.94 -2.06 -6.05
CA PHE A 9 3.05 -1.20 -6.41
C PHE A 9 4.22 -2.10 -6.76
N SER A 10 4.55 -2.20 -8.04
CA SER A 10 5.68 -3.00 -8.53
C SER A 10 6.71 -2.10 -9.19
N GLY A 11 7.98 -2.22 -8.79
CA GLY A 11 9.10 -1.44 -9.34
C GLY A 11 9.04 0.05 -9.02
N CYS A 12 8.27 0.45 -8.01
CA CYS A 12 8.17 1.85 -7.58
C CYS A 12 9.36 2.22 -6.69
N GLU A 13 10.56 2.24 -7.26
CA GLU A 13 11.83 2.43 -6.53
C GLU A 13 11.96 3.82 -5.90
N ASN A 14 11.22 4.81 -6.40
CA ASN A 14 11.19 6.18 -5.87
C ASN A 14 10.00 6.46 -4.95
N LEU A 15 9.18 5.44 -4.64
CA LEU A 15 8.10 5.62 -3.67
C LEU A 15 8.71 5.67 -2.28
N GLU A 16 8.72 6.85 -1.66
CA GLU A 16 9.34 7.05 -0.34
C GLU A 16 8.34 6.85 0.81
N GLU A 17 7.06 7.12 0.56
CA GLU A 17 5.99 7.09 1.55
C GLU A 17 4.69 6.56 0.94
N MET A 18 3.77 6.12 1.81
CA MET A 18 2.45 5.71 1.35
C MET A 18 1.64 6.92 0.84
N PRO A 19 1.03 6.84 -0.35
CA PRO A 19 0.20 7.92 -0.86
C PRO A 19 -0.96 8.24 0.09
N LEU A 20 -1.13 9.51 0.46
CA LEU A 20 -2.21 9.96 1.35
C LEU A 20 -3.62 9.58 0.87
N GLY A 21 -3.81 9.29 -0.42
CA GLY A 21 -5.07 8.84 -0.98
C GLY A 21 -5.43 7.38 -0.64
N LEU A 22 -4.46 6.55 -0.27
CA LEU A 22 -4.69 5.13 0.05
C LEU A 22 -5.63 4.95 1.24
N LYS A 23 -5.55 5.82 2.25
CA LYS A 23 -6.44 5.77 3.43
C LYS A 23 -7.93 5.86 3.11
N ASN A 24 -8.28 6.38 1.92
CA ASN A 24 -9.66 6.46 1.47
C ASN A 24 -10.15 5.16 0.80
N LEU A 25 -9.28 4.17 0.61
CA LEU A 25 -9.59 2.87 0.02
C LEU A 25 -10.06 1.90 1.10
N SER A 26 -11.16 2.23 1.77
CA SER A 26 -11.67 1.45 2.90
C SER A 26 -12.09 0.01 2.54
N LYS A 27 -12.34 -0.27 1.26
CA LYS A 27 -12.67 -1.59 0.71
C LYS A 27 -11.45 -2.35 0.14
N LEU A 28 -10.24 -1.82 0.31
CA LEU A 28 -9.03 -2.52 -0.13
C LEU A 28 -8.82 -3.75 0.75
N GLU A 29 -8.74 -4.91 0.12
CA GLU A 29 -8.57 -6.22 0.75
C GLU A 29 -7.10 -6.69 0.63
N GLU A 30 -6.40 -6.29 -0.44
CA GLU A 30 -5.02 -6.71 -0.75
C GLU A 30 -4.15 -5.52 -1.17
N LEU A 31 -2.98 -5.39 -0.53
CA LEU A 31 -1.98 -4.36 -0.84
C LEU A 31 -0.60 -4.99 -1.00
N TRP A 32 -0.01 -4.86 -2.19
CA TRP A 32 1.26 -5.49 -2.53
C TRP A 32 2.31 -4.43 -2.87
N PHE A 33 3.50 -4.55 -2.30
CA PHE A 33 4.68 -3.79 -2.67
C PHE A 33 5.77 -4.76 -3.13
N THR A 34 6.29 -4.55 -4.34
CA THR A 34 7.37 -5.37 -4.91
C THR A 34 8.42 -4.44 -5.49
N ASN A 35 9.68 -4.61 -5.10
CA ASN A 35 10.80 -3.77 -5.56
C ASN A 35 10.56 -2.26 -5.32
N CYS A 36 10.03 -1.91 -4.13
CA CYS A 36 9.84 -0.53 -3.68
C CYS A 36 10.92 -0.15 -2.65
N LYS A 37 12.16 0.01 -3.12
CA LYS A 37 13.36 0.09 -2.26
C LYS A 37 13.43 1.30 -1.33
N LYS A 38 12.77 2.41 -1.67
CA LYS A 38 12.79 3.63 -0.83
C LYS A 38 11.59 3.74 0.10
N LEU A 39 10.65 2.79 0.06
CA LEU A 39 9.38 2.91 0.76
C LEU A 39 9.59 2.81 2.27
N LYS A 40 9.27 3.89 2.98
CA LYS A 40 9.26 3.92 4.44
C LYS A 40 7.83 3.77 4.94
N ILE A 41 7.60 2.77 5.78
CA ILE A 41 6.29 2.53 6.38
C ILE A 41 6.22 3.26 7.72
N ALA A 42 5.38 4.30 7.76
CA ALA A 42 5.05 5.00 9.00
C ALA A 42 4.06 4.19 9.86
N HIS A 43 4.01 4.46 11.15
CA HIS A 43 3.12 3.80 12.11
C HIS A 43 1.62 3.92 11.75
N ASP A 44 1.24 4.99 11.07
CA ASP A 44 -0.11 5.33 10.62
C ASP A 44 -0.34 5.06 9.12
N ALA A 45 0.63 4.45 8.42
CA ALA A 45 0.58 4.30 6.97
C ALA A 45 -0.70 3.62 6.49
N PHE A 46 -1.18 2.60 7.21
CA PHE A 46 -2.36 1.82 6.84
C PHE A 46 -3.66 2.31 7.51
N GLU A 47 -3.65 3.48 8.14
CA GLU A 47 -4.86 4.04 8.73
C GLU A 47 -5.96 4.19 7.66
N GLY A 48 -7.19 3.81 8.00
CA GLY A 48 -8.34 3.85 7.08
C GLY A 48 -8.48 2.66 6.13
N LEU A 49 -7.46 1.80 6.01
CA LEU A 49 -7.55 0.53 5.25
C LEU A 49 -8.27 -0.57 6.04
N THR A 50 -9.52 -0.30 6.43
CA THR A 50 -10.29 -1.13 7.37
C THR A 50 -10.61 -2.54 6.90
N SER A 51 -10.56 -2.80 5.59
CA SER A 51 -10.81 -4.12 5.01
C SER A 51 -9.55 -4.88 4.59
N LEU A 52 -8.35 -4.33 4.88
CA LEU A 52 -7.10 -4.93 4.44
C LEU A 52 -6.85 -6.25 5.16
N ASN A 53 -6.79 -7.35 4.39
CA ASN A 53 -6.54 -8.70 4.89
C ASN A 53 -5.13 -9.18 4.54
N TYR A 54 -4.60 -8.74 3.39
CA TYR A 54 -3.28 -9.17 2.91
C TYR A 54 -2.40 -7.97 2.60
N LEU A 55 -1.26 -7.92 3.29
CA LEU A 55 -0.15 -7.02 2.98
C LEU A 55 1.03 -7.89 2.53
N TYR A 56 1.47 -7.70 1.29
CA TYR A 56 2.65 -8.37 0.75
C TYR A 56 3.75 -7.36 0.48
N MET A 57 4.97 -7.66 0.93
CA MET A 57 6.15 -6.82 0.72
C MET A 57 7.32 -7.71 0.30
N GLU A 58 7.85 -7.47 -0.89
CA GLU A 58 8.96 -8.20 -1.47
C GLU A 58 9.99 -7.22 -2.04
N GLU A 59 11.27 -7.44 -1.74
CA GLU A 59 12.37 -6.57 -2.20
C GLU A 59 12.13 -5.07 -1.86
N CYS A 60 11.53 -4.82 -0.69
CA CYS A 60 11.41 -3.49 -0.07
C CYS A 60 12.44 -3.38 1.08
N GLU A 61 13.02 -2.20 1.29
CA GLU A 61 13.98 -1.95 2.39
C GLU A 61 13.30 -1.46 3.68
#